data_AF-A0A419JFV6-F1
#
_entry.id   AF-A0A419JFV6-F1
#
_cell.length_a   1.000
_cell.length_b   1.000
_cell.length_c   1.000
_cell.angle_alpha   90.00
_cell.angle_beta   90.00
_cell.angle_gamma   90.00
#
_symmetry.space_group_name_H-M   'P 1'
#
loop_
_entity.id
_entity.type
_entity.pdbx_description
1 polymer ?
#
loop_
_entity_poly.entity_id
_entity_poly.type
_entity_poly.pdbx_seq_one_letter_code
_entity_poly.pdbx_strand_id
1 'polypeptide(L)'
;MIELRTSNYSRIEEIMRLIEDADMDAGIGVGSEGCVHKLPPIEVIAGIPDTVCVTLVTPITPQKHFDRVCAYVHEANDLGIKDLRIVVNDLGILYSCEIAHPVAGRGIVHTSEACPWVDHILRDESDYVRDAYLQTNLNYSRTFALLKDMGIEGIEIDLLPRTVAAAKRLDFPVYAHLEYAVVAYARSCHTARFYHEKPPACAHLCNSPMELELR
;
A
#
# COMPACT_ATOMS: atom_id res chain seq x y z
N MET A 1 12.57 -12.39 -2.22
CA MET A 1 11.72 -12.37 -1.04
C MET A 1 10.26 -12.22 -1.45
N ILE A 2 9.40 -13.10 -0.94
CA ILE A 2 7.94 -12.99 -1.06
C ILE A 2 7.43 -12.30 0.21
N GLU A 3 6.34 -11.54 0.15
CA GLU A 3 5.73 -10.95 1.33
C GLU A 3 4.26 -11.34 1.41
N LEU A 4 3.84 -11.88 2.55
CA LEU A 4 2.43 -12.18 2.81
C LEU A 4 1.77 -10.98 3.50
N ARG A 5 0.78 -10.38 2.83
CA ARG A 5 0.09 -9.19 3.32
C ARG A 5 -1.24 -9.51 3.96
N THR A 6 -1.52 -8.82 5.08
CA THR A 6 -2.83 -8.87 5.71
C THR A 6 -3.24 -7.51 6.28
N SER A 7 -4.51 -7.16 6.07
CA SER A 7 -5.18 -6.10 6.83
C SER A 7 -5.95 -6.65 8.04
N ASN A 8 -6.04 -7.98 8.16
CA ASN A 8 -6.59 -8.65 9.32
C ASN A 8 -5.46 -9.15 10.22
N TYR A 9 -5.04 -8.29 11.14
CA TYR A 9 -3.94 -8.62 12.06
C TYR A 9 -4.27 -9.77 13.02
N SER A 10 -5.54 -10.19 13.14
CA SER A 10 -5.90 -11.41 13.89
C SER A 10 -5.37 -12.70 13.23
N ARG A 11 -4.84 -12.63 12.00
CA ARG A 11 -4.29 -13.77 11.26
C ARG A 11 -2.76 -13.81 11.25
N ILE A 12 -2.08 -12.93 11.96
CA ILE A 12 -0.61 -12.88 11.94
C ILE A 12 -0.01 -14.22 12.38
N GLU A 13 -0.50 -14.84 13.46
CA GLU A 13 -0.01 -16.17 13.90
C GLU A 13 -0.22 -17.29 12.87
N GLU A 14 -1.28 -17.20 12.07
CA GLU A 14 -1.52 -18.15 10.97
C GLU A 14 -0.55 -17.92 9.81
N ILE A 15 -0.32 -16.66 9.45
CA ILE A 15 0.63 -16.26 8.39
C ILE A 15 2.06 -16.63 8.77
N MET A 16 2.46 -16.40 10.02
CA MET A 16 3.78 -16.74 10.52
C MET A 16 4.03 -18.25 10.43
N ARG A 17 3.04 -19.08 10.80
CA ARG A 17 3.12 -20.53 10.62
C ARG A 17 3.27 -20.93 9.15
N LEU A 18 2.56 -20.26 8.24
CA LEU A 18 2.72 -20.52 6.80
C LEU A 18 4.13 -20.16 6.30
N ILE A 19 4.73 -19.08 6.79
CA ILE A 19 6.11 -18.70 6.46
C ILE A 19 7.10 -19.75 6.95
N GLU A 20 6.95 -20.19 8.20
CA GLU A 20 7.78 -21.24 8.81
C GLU A 20 7.63 -22.58 8.07
N ASP A 21 6.40 -23.02 7.80
CA ASP A 21 6.11 -24.30 7.14
C ASP A 21 6.58 -24.33 5.68
N ALA A 22 6.57 -23.18 4.99
CA ALA A 22 7.00 -23.09 3.60
C ALA A 22 8.52 -23.18 3.43
N ASP A 23 9.31 -22.97 4.49
CA ASP A 23 10.79 -22.87 4.45
C ASP A 23 11.27 -21.89 3.35
N MET A 24 10.60 -20.74 3.25
CA MET A 24 10.88 -19.71 2.26
C MET A 24 11.36 -18.43 2.93
N ASP A 25 12.26 -17.72 2.25
CA ASP A 25 12.61 -16.34 2.57
C ASP A 25 11.41 -15.41 2.29
N ALA A 26 10.55 -15.27 3.29
CA ALA A 26 9.31 -14.50 3.24
C ALA A 26 9.19 -13.50 4.40
N GLY A 27 8.64 -12.32 4.07
CA GLY A 27 8.27 -11.29 5.04
C GLY A 27 6.77 -11.24 5.28
N ILE A 28 6.36 -10.39 6.23
CA ILE A 28 4.96 -10.11 6.53
C ILE A 28 4.65 -8.63 6.36
N GLY A 29 3.58 -8.33 5.64
CA GLY A 29 3.01 -6.99 5.54
C GLY A 29 1.74 -6.86 6.37
N VAL A 30 1.68 -5.88 7.26
CA VAL A 30 0.55 -5.68 8.18
C VAL A 30 -0.01 -4.26 8.05
N GLY A 31 -1.34 -4.16 7.99
CA GLY A 31 -2.05 -2.88 7.91
C GLY A 31 -2.89 -2.74 6.65
N SER A 32 -3.26 -1.52 6.32
CA SER A 32 -4.16 -1.26 5.19
C SER A 32 -3.91 0.10 4.59
N GLU A 33 -3.89 0.15 3.26
CA GLU A 33 -3.79 1.38 2.49
C GLU A 33 -5.06 2.25 2.59
N GLY A 34 -6.19 1.67 3.01
CA GLY A 34 -7.51 2.32 2.90
C GLY A 34 -8.21 2.66 4.21
N CYS A 35 -7.73 2.21 5.38
CA CYS A 35 -8.47 2.37 6.63
C CYS A 35 -7.60 2.50 7.89
N VAL A 36 -7.75 3.63 8.61
CA VAL A 36 -7.09 3.90 9.90
C VAL A 36 -7.52 2.97 11.05
N HIS A 37 -8.61 2.23 10.88
CA HIS A 37 -9.08 1.24 11.87
C HIS A 37 -8.55 -0.16 11.57
N LYS A 38 -7.73 -0.31 10.54
CA LYS A 38 -7.00 -1.53 10.18
C LYS A 38 -5.51 -1.45 10.50
N LEU A 39 -5.05 -0.32 11.05
CA LEU A 39 -3.73 -0.25 11.67
C LEU A 39 -3.70 -1.26 12.84
N PRO A 40 -2.73 -2.18 12.87
CA PRO A 40 -2.62 -3.15 13.95
C PRO A 40 -2.26 -2.45 15.27
N PRO A 41 -2.59 -3.02 16.44
CA PRO A 41 -2.00 -2.58 17.69
C PRO A 41 -0.47 -2.65 17.62
N ILE A 42 0.23 -1.72 18.28
CA ILE A 42 1.69 -1.63 18.18
C ILE A 42 2.38 -2.87 18.75
N GLU A 43 1.79 -3.47 19.78
CA GLU A 43 2.27 -4.66 20.46
C GLU A 43 2.26 -5.88 19.54
N VAL A 44 1.34 -5.88 18.57
CA VAL A 44 1.26 -6.93 17.56
C VAL A 44 2.43 -6.82 16.58
N ILE A 45 2.88 -5.62 16.25
CA ILE A 45 4.08 -5.41 15.41
C ILE A 45 5.33 -5.79 16.22
N ALA A 46 5.43 -5.31 17.46
CA ALA A 46 6.56 -5.59 18.35
C ALA A 46 6.72 -7.08 18.68
N GLY A 47 5.64 -7.87 18.59
CA GLY A 47 5.66 -9.31 18.79
C GLY A 47 6.15 -10.13 17.60
N ILE A 48 6.39 -9.52 16.43
CA ILE A 48 6.91 -10.23 15.26
C ILE A 48 8.41 -10.50 15.47
N PRO A 49 8.89 -11.75 15.26
CA PRO A 49 10.30 -12.07 15.44
C PRO A 49 11.23 -11.23 14.55
N ASP A 50 12.36 -10.80 15.11
CA ASP A 50 13.39 -10.00 14.39
C ASP A 50 13.98 -10.69 13.15
N THR A 51 13.78 -12.00 13.01
CA THR A 51 14.22 -12.76 11.83
C THR A 51 13.29 -12.59 10.64
N VAL A 52 12.11 -11.98 10.81
CA VAL A 52 11.11 -11.78 9.77
C VAL A 52 11.10 -10.30 9.36
N CYS A 53 11.24 -10.06 8.05
CA CYS A 53 11.09 -8.71 7.50
C CYS A 53 9.65 -8.23 7.67
N VAL A 54 9.47 -7.03 8.24
CA VAL A 54 8.16 -6.47 8.54
C VAL A 54 7.90 -5.26 7.66
N THR A 55 6.75 -5.26 7.00
CA THR A 55 6.24 -4.09 6.29
C THR A 55 4.99 -3.57 6.99
N LEU A 56 5.05 -2.36 7.54
CA LEU A 56 3.89 -1.65 8.07
C LEU A 56 3.23 -0.84 6.94
N VAL A 57 1.95 -1.14 6.66
CA VAL A 57 1.16 -0.44 5.63
C VAL A 57 0.25 0.60 6.27
N THR A 58 0.57 1.89 6.05
CA THR A 58 -0.24 3.01 6.54
C THR A 58 -1.35 3.38 5.56
N PRO A 59 -2.48 3.93 6.03
CA PRO A 59 -3.62 4.27 5.17
C PRO A 59 -3.52 5.68 4.57
N ILE A 60 -4.29 5.91 3.51
CA ILE A 60 -4.77 7.26 3.17
C ILE A 60 -5.52 7.81 4.38
N THR A 61 -5.12 8.99 4.85
CA THR A 61 -5.49 9.48 6.17
C THR A 61 -6.46 10.66 6.07
N PRO A 62 -7.72 10.51 6.53
CA PRO A 62 -8.63 11.65 6.70
C PRO A 62 -8.10 12.61 7.77
N GLN A 63 -8.35 13.92 7.60
CA GLN A 63 -7.87 14.96 8.53
C GLN A 63 -8.18 14.64 10.01
N LYS A 64 -9.39 14.15 10.29
CA LYS A 64 -9.83 13.78 11.66
C LYS A 64 -8.99 12.68 12.34
N HIS A 65 -8.14 11.99 11.59
CA HIS A 65 -7.29 10.91 12.07
C HIS A 65 -5.80 11.19 11.85
N PHE A 66 -5.45 12.36 11.33
CA PHE A 66 -4.07 12.72 10.98
C PHE A 66 -3.14 12.58 12.18
N ASP A 67 -3.41 13.27 13.29
CA ASP A 67 -2.57 13.24 14.49
C ASP A 67 -2.41 11.83 15.06
N ARG A 68 -3.48 11.02 15.01
CA ARG A 68 -3.46 9.62 15.44
C ARG A 68 -2.51 8.78 14.59
N VAL A 69 -2.51 8.98 13.27
CA VAL A 69 -1.65 8.22 12.36
C VAL A 69 -0.19 8.69 12.49
N CYS A 70 0.07 9.99 12.63
CA CYS A 70 1.42 10.48 12.89
C CYS A 70 2.00 9.92 14.19
N ALA A 71 1.23 9.95 15.28
CA ALA A 71 1.65 9.38 16.56
C ALA A 71 1.98 7.88 16.43
N TYR A 72 1.14 7.14 15.71
CA TYR A 72 1.35 5.72 15.45
C TYR A 72 2.61 5.43 14.62
N VAL A 73 2.89 6.24 13.60
CA VAL A 73 4.09 6.10 12.77
C VAL A 73 5.36 6.37 13.58
N HIS A 74 5.35 7.39 14.44
CA HIS A 74 6.47 7.64 15.35
C HIS A 74 6.68 6.47 16.32
N GLU A 75 5.60 5.97 16.92
CA GLU A 75 5.67 4.82 17.82
C GLU A 75 6.24 3.57 17.11
N ALA A 76 5.86 3.34 15.85
CA ALA A 76 6.38 2.24 15.04
C ALA A 76 7.88 2.38 14.72
N ASN A 77 8.36 3.59 14.43
CA ASN A 77 9.81 3.82 14.26
C ASN A 77 10.58 3.55 15.56
N ASP A 78 10.02 3.96 16.70
CA ASP A 78 10.67 3.86 18.00
C ASP A 78 10.78 2.41 18.52
N LEU A 79 10.10 1.45 17.88
CA LEU A 79 10.24 0.02 18.20
C LEU A 79 11.65 -0.51 17.92
N GLY A 80 12.42 0.13 17.04
CA GLY A 80 13.77 -0.31 16.70
C GLY A 80 13.83 -1.66 15.97
N ILE A 81 12.74 -2.05 15.29
CA ILE A 81 12.70 -3.27 14.47
C ILE A 81 13.67 -3.10 13.31
N LYS A 82 14.68 -3.98 13.26
CA LYS A 82 15.84 -3.85 12.36
C LYS A 82 15.48 -3.72 10.88
N ASP A 83 14.53 -4.53 10.42
CA ASP A 83 14.14 -4.62 9.01
C ASP A 83 12.68 -4.18 8.81
N LEU A 84 12.28 -3.10 9.50
CA LEU A 84 10.96 -2.48 9.35
C LEU A 84 10.95 -1.53 8.15
N ARG A 85 10.06 -1.81 7.21
CA ARG A 85 9.68 -0.91 6.13
C ARG A 85 8.34 -0.28 6.43
N ILE A 86 8.20 1.02 6.20
CA ILE A 86 6.91 1.71 6.34
C ILE A 86 6.42 2.15 4.98
N VAL A 87 5.31 1.57 4.54
CA VAL A 87 4.63 1.91 3.30
C VAL A 87 3.66 3.06 3.57
N VAL A 88 3.89 4.18 2.88
CA VAL A 88 3.16 5.43 3.07
C VAL A 88 2.20 5.66 1.93
N ASN A 89 0.89 5.71 2.25
CA ASN A 89 -0.16 5.92 1.26
C ASN A 89 -0.77 7.34 1.30
N ASP A 90 -0.29 8.21 2.20
CA ASP A 90 -0.77 9.58 2.33
C ASP A 90 0.42 10.56 2.28
N LEU A 91 0.39 11.49 1.32
CA LEU A 91 1.46 12.46 1.14
C LEU A 91 1.63 13.39 2.34
N GLY A 92 0.54 13.66 3.09
CA GLY A 92 0.61 14.47 4.31
C GLY A 92 1.36 13.74 5.43
N ILE A 93 1.18 12.43 5.54
CA ILE A 93 1.94 11.59 6.49
C ILE A 93 3.41 11.54 6.08
N LEU A 94 3.71 11.29 4.80
CA LEU A 94 5.08 11.26 4.29
C LEU A 94 5.81 12.58 4.55
N TYR A 95 5.13 13.71 4.35
CA TYR A 95 5.72 15.03 4.55
C TYR A 95 5.92 15.39 6.03
N SER A 96 5.05 14.89 6.92
CA SER A 96 4.97 15.40 8.29
C SER A 96 5.63 14.51 9.34
N CYS A 97 5.93 13.25 8.99
CA CYS A 97 6.56 12.31 9.90
C CYS A 97 7.99 12.05 9.44
N GLU A 98 8.92 11.93 10.38
CA GLU A 98 10.19 11.25 10.11
C GLU A 98 9.86 9.76 10.06
N ILE A 99 10.22 9.08 8.97
CA ILE A 99 9.86 7.67 8.74
C ILE A 99 11.13 6.91 8.42
N ALA A 100 11.40 5.83 9.16
CA ALA A 100 12.50 4.94 8.83
C ALA A 100 12.14 4.14 7.56
N HIS A 101 13.04 4.14 6.57
CA HIS A 101 12.89 3.39 5.31
C HIS A 101 11.52 3.56 4.63
N PRO A 102 11.12 4.80 4.27
CA PRO A 102 9.80 5.07 3.72
C PRO A 102 9.68 4.52 2.29
N VAL A 103 8.60 3.78 2.05
CA VAL A 103 8.24 3.29 0.72
C VAL A 103 6.95 3.95 0.27
N ALA A 104 6.96 4.55 -0.92
CA ALA A 104 5.77 5.19 -1.48
C ALA A 104 4.78 4.11 -1.91
N GLY A 105 3.66 4.02 -1.19
CA GLY A 105 2.60 3.06 -1.47
C GLY A 105 1.76 3.44 -2.68
N ARG A 106 0.83 2.55 -3.05
CA ARG A 106 -0.08 2.72 -4.19
C ARG A 106 -1.08 3.87 -4.02
N GLY A 107 -1.21 4.43 -2.81
CA GLY A 107 -1.93 5.68 -2.54
C GLY A 107 -1.18 6.95 -2.98
N ILE A 108 0.11 6.85 -3.29
CA ILE A 108 0.96 7.94 -3.81
C ILE A 108 1.45 7.62 -5.23
N VAL A 109 1.75 6.35 -5.51
CA VAL A 109 2.24 5.87 -6.81
C VAL A 109 1.08 5.25 -7.58
N HIS A 110 0.72 5.86 -8.71
CA HIS A 110 -0.45 5.45 -9.48
C HIS A 110 -0.10 5.17 -10.94
N THR A 111 -0.76 4.17 -11.49
CA THR A 111 -0.85 3.90 -12.92
C THR A 111 -2.31 3.71 -13.29
N SER A 112 -2.65 3.91 -14.56
CA SER A 112 -4.02 3.66 -15.03
C SER A 112 -4.24 2.26 -15.60
N GLU A 113 -3.24 1.38 -15.66
CA GLU A 113 -3.41 0.02 -16.21
C GLU A 113 -4.41 -0.82 -15.42
N ALA A 114 -4.46 -0.64 -14.09
CA ALA A 114 -5.43 -1.35 -13.23
C ALA A 114 -6.89 -0.94 -13.47
N CYS A 115 -7.13 0.12 -14.25
CA CYS A 115 -8.47 0.57 -14.59
C CYS A 115 -9.13 -0.42 -15.58
N PRO A 116 -10.29 -1.03 -15.25
CA PRO A 116 -10.95 -2.03 -16.10
C PRO A 116 -11.29 -1.55 -17.52
N TRP A 117 -11.37 -0.22 -17.70
CA TRP A 117 -11.77 0.42 -18.96
C TRP A 117 -10.56 1.04 -19.69
N VAL A 118 -9.32 0.82 -19.25
CA VAL A 118 -8.14 1.55 -19.75
C VAL A 118 -7.99 1.43 -21.27
N ASP A 119 -8.13 0.23 -21.84
CA ASP A 119 -8.00 0.03 -23.28
C ASP A 119 -9.16 0.67 -24.06
N HIS A 120 -10.34 0.80 -23.46
CA HIS A 120 -11.45 1.53 -24.06
C HIS A 120 -11.23 3.03 -24.06
N ILE A 121 -10.66 3.59 -22.99
CA ILE A 121 -10.29 5.01 -22.88
C ILE A 121 -9.23 5.35 -23.92
N LEU A 122 -8.26 4.46 -24.15
CA LEU A 122 -7.08 4.71 -24.99
C LEU A 122 -7.24 4.31 -26.47
N ARG A 123 -8.41 3.79 -26.86
CA ARG A 123 -8.62 3.16 -28.18
C ARG A 123 -8.29 4.07 -29.36
N ASP A 124 -8.74 5.31 -29.29
CA ASP A 124 -8.62 6.29 -30.37
C ASP A 124 -7.49 7.32 -30.11
N GLU A 125 -6.68 7.07 -29.08
CA GLU A 125 -5.53 7.90 -28.74
C GLU A 125 -4.30 7.54 -29.58
N SER A 126 -3.40 8.52 -29.76
CA SER A 126 -2.10 8.27 -30.39
C SER A 126 -1.19 7.41 -29.50
N ASP A 127 -0.23 6.69 -30.10
CA ASP A 127 0.73 5.87 -29.34
C ASP A 127 1.50 6.68 -28.27
N TYR A 128 1.80 7.95 -28.58
CA TYR A 128 2.40 8.87 -27.63
C TYR A 128 1.52 9.10 -26.39
N VAL A 129 0.22 9.34 -26.60
CA VAL A 129 -0.73 9.55 -25.49
C VAL A 129 -0.92 8.26 -24.70
N ARG A 130 -1.03 7.11 -25.37
CA ARG A 130 -1.16 5.81 -24.69
C ARG A 130 0.05 5.52 -23.81
N ASP A 131 1.26 5.68 -24.34
CA ASP A 131 2.49 5.47 -23.57
C ASP A 131 2.56 6.41 -22.36
N ALA A 132 2.26 7.70 -22.54
CA ALA A 132 2.25 8.68 -21.46
C ALA A 132 1.20 8.35 -20.38
N TYR A 133 0.01 7.91 -20.77
CA TYR A 133 -1.09 7.59 -19.84
C TYR A 133 -0.83 6.32 -19.01
N LEU A 134 -0.06 5.38 -19.56
CA LEU A 134 0.28 4.11 -18.93
C LEU A 134 1.56 4.17 -18.08
N GLN A 135 2.20 5.34 -17.99
CA GLN A 135 3.29 5.55 -17.05
C GLN A 135 2.80 5.59 -15.60
N THR A 136 3.73 5.43 -14.66
CA THR A 136 3.52 5.89 -13.29
C THR A 136 3.59 7.42 -13.24
N ASN A 137 2.93 8.03 -12.25
CA ASN A 137 3.12 9.45 -11.94
C ASN A 137 4.58 9.81 -11.60
N LEU A 138 5.43 8.83 -11.28
CA LEU A 138 6.85 9.00 -10.99
C LEU A 138 7.73 8.98 -12.24
N ASN A 139 7.22 8.60 -13.41
CA ASN A 139 7.96 8.81 -14.66
C ASN A 139 8.00 10.29 -15.05
N TYR A 140 7.18 11.13 -14.39
CA TYR A 140 7.32 12.58 -14.47
C TYR A 140 8.41 13.07 -13.50
N SER A 141 9.46 13.68 -14.06
CA SER A 141 10.69 14.04 -13.34
C SER A 141 10.49 14.92 -12.11
N ARG A 142 9.49 15.82 -12.11
CA ARG A 142 9.22 16.69 -10.95
C ARG A 142 8.62 15.94 -9.78
N THR A 143 7.69 15.01 -10.05
CA THR A 143 7.12 14.16 -8.99
C THR A 143 8.19 13.23 -8.43
N PHE A 144 9.03 12.67 -9.30
CA PHE A 144 10.15 11.84 -8.90
C PHE A 144 11.11 12.58 -7.97
N ALA A 145 11.57 13.78 -8.38
CA ALA A 145 12.47 14.59 -7.58
C ALA A 145 11.84 14.96 -6.23
N LEU A 146 10.57 15.39 -6.22
CA LEU A 146 9.86 15.73 -4.99
C LEU A 146 9.83 14.56 -4.00
N LEU A 147 9.45 13.36 -4.44
CA LEU A 147 9.39 12.23 -3.50
C LEU A 147 10.78 11.77 -3.07
N LYS A 148 11.77 11.82 -3.96
CA LYS A 148 13.15 11.50 -3.61
C LYS A 148 13.71 12.46 -2.56
N ASP A 149 13.39 13.75 -2.66
CA ASP A 149 13.75 14.77 -1.67
C ASP A 149 13.01 14.56 -0.33
N MET A 150 11.84 13.92 -0.34
CA MET A 150 11.13 13.46 0.86
C MET A 150 11.70 12.15 1.43
N GLY A 151 12.77 11.60 0.85
CA GLY A 151 13.50 10.46 1.38
C GLY A 151 12.93 9.09 1.03
N ILE A 152 12.01 8.96 0.06
CA ILE A 152 11.50 7.64 -0.32
C ILE A 152 12.65 6.71 -0.77
N GLU A 153 12.61 5.46 -0.32
CA GLU A 153 13.64 4.45 -0.62
C GLU A 153 13.13 3.36 -1.56
N GLY A 154 11.84 3.35 -1.87
CA GLY A 154 11.23 2.39 -2.77
C GLY A 154 9.78 2.74 -3.09
N ILE A 155 9.18 1.96 -3.98
CA ILE A 155 7.81 2.17 -4.45
C ILE A 155 7.01 0.87 -4.48
N GLU A 156 5.71 0.99 -4.27
CA GLU A 156 4.77 -0.10 -4.50
C GLU A 156 3.98 0.08 -5.79
N ILE A 157 3.78 -1.02 -6.50
CA ILE A 157 3.02 -1.06 -7.74
C ILE A 157 2.13 -2.30 -7.80
N ASP A 158 1.16 -2.30 -8.71
CA ASP A 158 0.48 -3.52 -9.11
C ASP A 158 1.36 -4.33 -10.06
N LEU A 159 1.35 -5.66 -9.93
CA LEU A 159 2.07 -6.55 -10.84
C LEU A 159 1.31 -6.71 -12.17
N LEU A 160 1.25 -5.62 -12.94
CA LEU A 160 0.65 -5.57 -14.27
C LEU A 160 1.73 -5.23 -15.33
N PRO A 161 1.64 -5.78 -16.56
CA PRO A 161 2.75 -5.72 -17.52
C PRO A 161 3.23 -4.30 -17.85
N ARG A 162 2.31 -3.34 -18.10
CA ARG A 162 2.67 -1.97 -18.50
C ARG A 162 3.15 -1.17 -17.29
N THR A 163 2.57 -1.38 -16.12
CA THR A 163 2.97 -0.82 -14.82
C THR A 163 4.38 -1.25 -14.44
N VAL A 164 4.70 -2.55 -14.57
CA VAL A 164 6.05 -3.07 -14.35
C VAL A 164 7.03 -2.47 -15.36
N ALA A 165 6.65 -2.36 -16.64
CA ALA A 165 7.50 -1.73 -17.65
C ALA A 165 7.78 -0.25 -17.33
N ALA A 166 6.80 0.49 -16.81
CA ALA A 166 6.96 1.86 -16.37
C ALA A 166 7.83 2.00 -15.12
N ALA A 167 7.64 1.14 -14.13
CA ALA A 167 8.41 1.13 -12.90
C ALA A 167 9.88 0.74 -13.13
N LYS A 168 10.17 -0.18 -14.08
CA LYS A 168 11.55 -0.56 -14.44
C LYS A 168 12.39 0.60 -14.98
N ARG A 169 11.77 1.68 -15.44
CA ARG A 169 12.47 2.90 -15.88
C ARG A 169 12.83 3.83 -14.72
N LEU A 170 12.36 3.54 -13.51
CA LEU A 170 12.64 4.31 -12.31
C LEU A 170 13.85 3.70 -11.59
N ASP A 171 14.66 4.56 -11.00
CA ASP A 171 15.80 4.18 -10.16
C ASP A 171 15.35 3.99 -8.71
N PHE A 172 14.42 3.05 -8.48
CA PHE A 172 13.91 2.66 -7.17
C PHE A 172 13.80 1.15 -7.04
N PRO A 173 14.01 0.59 -5.83
CA PRO A 173 13.43 -0.68 -5.44
C PRO A 173 11.91 -0.71 -5.68
N VAL A 174 11.44 -1.78 -6.33
CA VAL A 174 10.03 -1.94 -6.70
C VAL A 174 9.44 -3.15 -5.97
N TYR A 175 8.36 -2.91 -5.23
CA TYR A 175 7.56 -3.96 -4.58
C TYR A 175 6.24 -4.11 -5.33
N ALA A 176 6.02 -5.27 -5.95
CA ALA A 176 4.87 -5.49 -6.81
C ALA A 176 3.84 -6.40 -6.14
N HIS A 177 2.56 -6.01 -6.20
CA HIS A 177 1.44 -6.77 -5.67
C HIS A 177 0.88 -7.74 -6.71
N LEU A 178 0.97 -9.03 -6.42
CA LEU A 178 0.39 -10.10 -7.24
C LEU A 178 -1.09 -10.30 -6.86
N GLU A 179 -1.96 -10.44 -7.87
CA GLU A 179 -3.40 -10.75 -7.72
C GLU A 179 -4.22 -9.77 -6.85
N TYR A 180 -3.66 -8.60 -6.52
CA TYR A 180 -4.31 -7.60 -5.66
C TYR A 180 -4.20 -6.20 -6.25
N ALA A 181 -4.58 -6.02 -7.52
CA ALA A 181 -4.47 -4.73 -8.20
C ALA A 181 -5.42 -3.66 -7.64
N VAL A 182 -4.96 -2.42 -7.47
CA VAL A 182 -5.81 -1.34 -6.95
C VAL A 182 -6.52 -0.64 -8.08
N VAL A 183 -7.83 -0.85 -8.15
CA VAL A 183 -8.67 -0.24 -9.19
C VAL A 183 -9.07 1.19 -8.86
N ALA A 184 -9.28 1.52 -7.58
CA ALA A 184 -9.72 2.84 -7.16
C ALA A 184 -9.41 3.14 -5.68
N TYR A 185 -9.13 4.42 -5.41
CA TYR A 185 -9.16 4.99 -4.06
C TYR A 185 -10.31 5.98 -3.92
N ALA A 186 -10.91 6.03 -2.74
CA ALA A 186 -11.89 7.06 -2.41
C ALA A 186 -11.68 7.56 -0.99
N ARG A 187 -11.93 8.87 -0.80
CA ARG A 187 -11.93 9.50 0.53
C ARG A 187 -13.17 9.13 1.36
N SER A 188 -14.19 8.57 0.72
CA SER A 188 -15.36 7.99 1.38
C SER A 188 -15.30 6.46 1.29
N CYS A 189 -15.41 5.79 2.43
CA CYS A 189 -15.36 4.33 2.49
C CYS A 189 -16.57 3.70 1.78
N HIS A 190 -16.31 2.89 0.75
CA HIS A 190 -17.35 2.16 0.00
C HIS A 190 -18.03 1.11 0.87
N THR A 191 -17.26 0.32 1.64
CA THR A 191 -17.79 -0.71 2.53
C THR A 191 -18.76 -0.14 3.56
N ALA A 192 -18.36 0.94 4.26
CA ALA A 192 -19.23 1.59 5.23
C ALA A 192 -20.55 2.08 4.60
N ARG A 193 -20.48 2.68 3.40
CA ARG A 193 -21.66 3.14 2.67
C ARG A 193 -22.56 1.99 2.21
N PHE A 194 -21.97 0.94 1.67
CA PHE A 194 -22.69 -0.21 1.14
C PHE A 194 -23.46 -0.96 2.23
N TYR A 195 -22.83 -1.15 3.39
CA TYR A 195 -23.44 -1.85 4.53
C TYR A 195 -24.19 -0.93 5.50
N HIS A 196 -24.28 0.37 5.21
CA HIS A 196 -24.89 1.37 6.12
C HIS A 196 -24.27 1.41 7.52
N GLU A 197 -22.98 1.12 7.62
CA GLU A 197 -22.21 1.08 8.86
C GLU A 197 -21.37 2.36 9.05
N LYS A 198 -20.90 2.59 10.28
CA LYS A 198 -19.96 3.68 10.59
C LYS A 198 -18.61 3.10 11.04
N PRO A 199 -17.47 3.60 10.52
CA PRO A 199 -16.18 3.24 11.09
C PRO A 199 -16.11 3.57 12.59
N PRO A 200 -15.55 2.70 13.45
CA PRO A 200 -14.84 1.46 13.12
C PRO A 200 -15.70 0.20 12.93
N ALA A 201 -17.01 0.24 13.19
CA ALA A 201 -17.87 -0.95 13.21
C ALA A 201 -17.83 -1.76 11.89
N CYS A 202 -17.63 -1.08 10.75
CA CYS A 202 -17.51 -1.72 9.44
C CYS A 202 -16.20 -2.47 9.18
N ALA A 203 -15.15 -2.34 10.01
CA ALA A 203 -13.81 -2.79 9.67
C ALA A 203 -13.75 -4.30 9.38
N HIS A 204 -14.49 -5.11 10.14
CA HIS A 204 -14.52 -6.56 9.96
C HIS A 204 -15.08 -6.99 8.58
N LEU A 205 -15.94 -6.17 7.97
CA LEU A 205 -16.55 -6.44 6.66
C LEU A 205 -15.52 -6.41 5.53
N CYS A 206 -14.37 -5.75 5.74
CA CYS A 206 -13.27 -5.73 4.76
C CYS A 206 -12.33 -6.95 4.86
N ASN A 207 -12.60 -7.93 5.73
CA ASN A 207 -11.78 -9.14 5.86
C ASN A 207 -12.10 -10.23 4.83
N SER A 208 -13.18 -10.04 4.06
CA SER A 208 -13.61 -10.96 3.03
C SER A 208 -13.79 -10.20 1.72
N PRO A 209 -13.44 -10.81 0.58
CA PRO A 209 -13.70 -10.21 -0.72
C PRO A 209 -15.21 -10.07 -0.94
N MET A 210 -15.60 -9.02 -1.68
CA MET A 210 -16.93 -8.87 -2.23
C MET A 210 -16.84 -9.11 -3.74
N GLU A 211 -17.56 -10.11 -4.22
CA GLU A 211 -17.65 -10.38 -5.65
C GLU A 211 -18.62 -9.39 -6.29
N LEU A 212 -18.17 -8.74 -7.37
CA LEU A 212 -18.99 -7.82 -8.15
C LEU A 212 -19.29 -8.48 -9.50
N GLU A 213 -20.57 -8.70 -9.79
CA GLU A 213 -21.03 -9.10 -11.12
C GLU A 213 -21.32 -7.85 -11.97
N LEU A 214 -20.56 -7.67 -13.04
CA LEU A 214 -20.91 -6.68 -14.08
C LEU A 214 -22.00 -7.30 -14.95
N ARG A 215 -23.19 -6.68 -14.96
CA ARG A 215 -24.32 -7.04 -15.83
C ARG A 215 -24.45 -6.07 -16.99
#